data_AF-A0A1G6LMR7-F1
#
_entry.id   AF-A0A1G6LMR7-F1
#
_cell.length_a   1.000
_cell.length_b   1.000
_cell.length_c   1.000
_cell.angle_alpha   90.00
_cell.angle_beta   90.00
_cell.angle_gamma   90.00
#
_symmetry.space_group_name_H-M   'P 1'
#
loop_
_entity.id
_entity.type
_entity.pdbx_description
1 polymer ?
#
loop_
_entity_poly.entity_id
_entity_poly.type
_entity_poly.pdbx_seq_one_letter_code
_entity_poly.pdbx_strand_id
1 'polypeptide(L)'
;MIRGFFPFASSAKEQVEQFDSRLFHRALLADIEPGSGHTDPLDDRRRPLPLFVFNATNLQTGELWQLRSSAIGGPITHWTAPRKTLLSEAVAASSGFPLVLSPLQLDLSDTDVRSDWHNCSDFHDNPYGIAYSNEPGRVLPDDRDGLAAFRQRVYLVDRRVRDNLGIGTIEEINRLRRLNGVAHATATLISDGGATTALDAGPAGNWLSQSLRVLHLMSDQPDEIRVANIIRAGSLRLRAFSWQVSAPADSCTTADIPATLESARRRAGADSASDAYAYWSVRRRPKYLGFECPAEARWMTDEVRALSAIPTQFRAMPDSLQARLINWGYIAAHHVIPYVDYAWPDRGIRKRWLDSCVLPFEPAITDPVGDTPSAHDARCLKMMSVD
;
A
#
# COMPACT_ATOMS: atom_id res chain seq x y z
N MET A 1 7.25 20.51 -19.13
CA MET A 1 8.71 20.45 -19.36
C MET A 1 9.34 20.12 -18.02
N ILE A 2 9.86 18.90 -17.83
CA ILE A 2 10.43 18.49 -16.54
C ILE A 2 11.78 19.21 -16.37
N ARG A 3 11.82 20.22 -15.49
CA ARG A 3 13.00 21.04 -15.19
C ARG A 3 14.05 20.30 -14.35
N GLY A 4 13.90 19.00 -14.09
CA GLY A 4 14.75 18.20 -13.21
C GLY A 4 16.21 18.00 -13.64
N PHE A 5 16.63 18.58 -14.77
CA PHE A 5 18.03 18.64 -15.21
C PHE A 5 18.68 20.02 -15.03
N PHE A 6 17.99 21.01 -14.47
CA PHE A 6 18.59 22.30 -14.17
C PHE A 6 19.44 22.22 -12.90
N PRO A 7 20.72 22.68 -12.93
CA PRO A 7 21.46 22.86 -11.70
C PRO A 7 20.68 23.86 -10.83
N PHE A 8 20.58 23.57 -9.53
CA PHE A 8 19.92 24.40 -8.50
C PHE A 8 18.39 24.29 -8.34
N ALA A 9 17.69 23.45 -9.10
CA ALA A 9 16.28 23.12 -8.84
C ALA A 9 16.12 21.62 -8.53
N SER A 10 15.78 21.28 -7.28
CA SER A 10 15.39 19.90 -6.97
C SER A 10 14.03 19.64 -7.64
N SER A 11 14.00 18.66 -8.52
CA SER A 11 12.78 18.15 -9.15
C SER A 11 11.73 17.67 -8.15
N ALA A 12 12.16 17.25 -6.95
CA ALA A 12 11.27 16.94 -5.84
C ALA A 12 10.50 18.17 -5.35
N LYS A 13 11.15 19.34 -5.32
CA LYS A 13 10.52 20.60 -4.89
C LYS A 13 9.47 21.07 -5.90
N GLU A 14 9.76 20.95 -7.19
CA GLU A 14 8.76 21.21 -8.24
C GLU A 14 7.56 20.27 -8.10
N GLN A 15 7.79 18.99 -7.76
CA GLN A 15 6.70 18.05 -7.51
C GLN A 15 5.82 18.49 -6.32
N VAL A 16 6.45 18.94 -5.21
CA VAL A 16 5.73 19.52 -4.06
C VAL A 16 4.90 20.72 -4.50
N GLU A 17 5.48 21.66 -5.25
CA GLU A 17 4.78 22.86 -5.72
C GLU A 17 3.59 22.52 -6.64
N GLN A 18 3.72 21.53 -7.52
CA GLN A 18 2.62 21.07 -8.38
C GLN A 18 1.52 20.36 -7.57
N PHE A 19 1.87 19.52 -6.59
CA PHE A 19 0.88 18.91 -5.71
C PHE A 19 0.17 19.95 -4.83
N ASP A 20 0.92 20.88 -4.27
CA ASP A 20 0.36 21.94 -3.43
C ASP A 20 -0.58 22.85 -4.22
N SER A 21 -0.14 23.35 -5.38
CA SER A 21 -0.94 24.28 -6.19
C SER A 21 -2.20 23.66 -6.78
N ARG A 22 -2.20 22.36 -7.10
CA ARG A 22 -3.31 21.70 -7.80
C ARG A 22 -4.23 20.87 -6.93
N LEU A 23 -3.74 20.35 -5.79
CA LEU A 23 -4.48 19.37 -4.98
C LEU A 23 -4.65 19.81 -3.53
N PHE A 24 -3.57 20.26 -2.88
CA PHE A 24 -3.56 20.37 -1.42
C PHE A 24 -3.67 21.80 -0.88
N HIS A 25 -3.40 22.81 -1.71
CA HIS A 25 -3.60 24.23 -1.40
C HIS A 25 -3.09 24.64 -0.01
N ARG A 26 -1.83 24.33 0.31
CA ARG A 26 -1.16 24.63 1.59
C ARG A 26 -1.68 23.86 2.80
N ALA A 27 -2.47 22.81 2.62
CA ALA A 27 -2.87 21.92 3.71
C ALA A 27 -1.65 21.34 4.43
N LEU A 28 -1.68 21.36 5.76
CA LEU A 28 -0.68 20.73 6.59
C LEU A 28 -0.94 19.23 6.65
N LEU A 29 0.13 18.46 6.86
CA LEU A 29 0.01 17.03 7.14
C LEU A 29 -0.86 16.79 8.39
N ALA A 30 -0.78 17.69 9.39
CA ALA A 30 -1.60 17.66 10.58
C ALA A 30 -3.10 17.86 10.31
N ASP A 31 -3.48 18.52 9.20
CA ASP A 31 -4.87 18.81 8.86
C ASP A 31 -5.63 17.56 8.33
N ILE A 32 -4.93 16.44 8.13
CA ILE A 32 -5.60 15.17 7.80
C ILE A 32 -6.41 14.63 8.99
N GLU A 33 -6.03 14.99 10.22
CA GLU A 33 -6.92 14.83 11.38
C GLU A 33 -8.02 15.89 11.29
N PRO A 34 -9.31 15.56 11.53
CA PRO A 34 -10.34 16.56 11.41
C PRO A 34 -10.07 17.68 12.42
N GLY A 35 -10.13 18.92 11.93
CA GLY A 35 -10.18 20.09 12.79
C GLY A 35 -11.23 19.92 13.90
N SER A 36 -10.94 20.51 15.07
CA SER A 36 -11.71 20.51 16.32
C SER A 36 -13.19 20.11 16.19
N GLY A 37 -13.45 18.81 16.23
CA GLY A 37 -14.78 18.23 16.20
C GLY A 37 -14.78 16.93 17.00
N HIS A 38 -14.84 17.05 18.32
CA HIS A 38 -14.99 15.93 19.24
C HIS A 38 -16.16 15.05 18.83
N THR A 39 -15.90 13.74 18.70
CA THR A 39 -16.99 12.79 18.70
C THR A 39 -16.61 11.50 19.42
N ASP A 40 -17.40 11.22 20.45
CA ASP A 40 -17.47 10.01 21.26
C ASP A 40 -17.19 8.71 20.48
N PRO A 41 -16.18 7.92 20.88
CA PRO A 41 -15.82 6.65 20.23
C PRO A 41 -16.85 5.52 20.41
N LEU A 42 -17.94 5.72 21.18
CA LEU A 42 -19.02 4.75 21.37
C LEU A 42 -20.25 4.99 20.46
N ASP A 43 -20.26 6.03 19.64
CA ASP A 43 -21.33 6.27 18.66
C ASP A 43 -21.07 5.53 17.34
N ASP A 44 -21.74 4.40 17.15
CA ASP A 44 -21.68 3.55 15.94
C ASP A 44 -22.10 4.30 14.64
N ARG A 45 -22.64 5.52 14.76
CA ARG A 45 -22.94 6.42 13.64
C ARG A 45 -21.74 7.27 13.18
N ARG A 46 -20.60 7.17 13.88
CA ARG A 46 -19.37 7.92 13.60
C ARG A 46 -18.21 6.96 13.45
N ARG A 47 -17.96 6.55 12.20
CA ARG A 47 -16.85 5.67 11.83
C ARG A 47 -15.53 6.24 12.39
N PRO A 48 -14.65 5.41 12.99
CA PRO A 48 -13.31 5.86 13.34
C PRO A 48 -12.61 6.40 12.10
N LEU A 49 -11.98 7.57 12.24
CA LEU A 49 -11.33 8.25 11.14
C LEU A 49 -10.12 7.43 10.67
N PRO A 50 -9.87 7.36 9.36
CA PRO A 50 -8.72 6.63 8.85
C PRO A 50 -7.41 7.32 9.26
N LEU A 51 -6.48 6.54 9.81
CA LEU A 51 -5.09 6.97 9.98
C LEU A 51 -4.37 6.83 8.64
N PHE A 52 -3.91 7.96 8.09
CA PHE A 52 -3.07 7.96 6.90
C PHE A 52 -1.60 7.87 7.28
N VAL A 53 -0.87 6.97 6.61
CA VAL A 53 0.59 6.82 6.79
C VAL A 53 1.24 6.87 5.42
N PHE A 54 2.05 7.91 5.19
CA PHE A 54 2.86 8.03 3.98
C PHE A 54 4.25 7.50 4.28
N ASN A 55 4.67 6.48 3.56
CA ASN A 55 6.01 5.90 3.72
C ASN A 55 6.99 6.54 2.74
N ALA A 56 8.20 6.81 3.20
CA ALA A 56 9.36 7.20 2.42
C ALA A 56 10.60 6.47 2.95
N THR A 57 11.71 6.51 2.22
CA THR A 57 12.99 5.96 2.68
C THR A 57 13.94 7.12 3.00
N ASN A 58 14.50 7.13 4.20
CA ASN A 58 15.54 8.09 4.57
C ASN A 58 16.86 7.69 3.89
N LEU A 59 17.42 8.55 3.04
CA LEU A 59 18.67 8.29 2.32
C LEU A 59 19.92 8.31 3.22
N GLN A 60 19.86 8.99 4.37
CA GLN A 60 20.99 9.12 5.29
C GLN A 60 21.13 7.88 6.16
N THR A 61 20.00 7.34 6.64
CA THR A 61 19.98 6.20 7.57
C THR A 61 19.53 4.90 6.92
N GLY A 62 18.97 4.95 5.71
CA GLY A 62 18.33 3.82 5.04
C GLY A 62 17.02 3.37 5.68
N GLU A 63 16.54 4.05 6.74
CA GLU A 63 15.36 3.66 7.51
C GLU A 63 14.05 3.89 6.74
N LEU A 64 13.01 3.15 7.11
CA LEU A 64 11.66 3.51 6.68
C LEU A 64 11.22 4.72 7.50
N TRP A 65 10.93 5.80 6.80
CA TRP A 65 10.47 7.05 7.39
C TRP A 65 8.99 7.20 7.11
N GLN A 66 8.19 7.49 8.14
CA GLN A 66 6.74 7.59 8.03
C GLN A 66 6.30 9.01 8.30
N LEU A 67 5.35 9.47 7.51
CA LEU A 67 4.69 10.74 7.72
C LEU A 67 3.22 10.51 8.03
N ARG A 68 2.77 11.01 9.18
CA ARG A 68 1.40 10.95 9.67
C ARG A 68 0.98 12.33 10.17
N SER A 69 -0.32 12.51 10.34
CA SER A 69 -0.92 13.73 10.90
C SER A 69 -0.37 14.17 12.25
N SER A 70 0.32 13.28 12.93
CA SER A 70 0.63 13.41 14.34
C SER A 70 2.06 13.06 14.71
N ALA A 71 2.74 12.28 13.88
CA ALA A 71 4.18 12.08 13.98
C ALA A 71 4.82 11.83 12.62
N ILE A 72 6.03 12.37 12.47
CA ILE A 72 6.93 12.13 11.36
C ILE A 72 8.24 11.56 11.92
N GLY A 73 8.85 10.58 11.26
CA GLY A 73 10.05 9.96 11.81
C GLY A 73 10.28 8.51 11.39
N GLY A 74 11.19 7.88 12.12
CA GLY A 74 11.53 6.47 11.94
C GLY A 74 12.28 5.91 13.15
N PRO A 75 12.56 4.60 13.17
CA PRO A 75 13.15 3.92 14.33
C PRO A 75 14.59 4.31 14.67
N ILE A 76 15.36 4.83 13.71
CA ILE A 76 16.75 5.27 13.90
C ILE A 76 16.78 6.77 14.19
N THR A 77 16.12 7.60 13.37
CA THR A 77 16.08 9.06 13.63
C THR A 77 15.21 9.44 14.81
N HIS A 78 14.35 8.54 15.29
CA HIS A 78 13.25 8.80 16.22
C HIS A 78 12.10 9.60 15.57
N TRP A 79 11.10 9.95 16.38
CA TRP A 79 9.85 10.58 15.95
C TRP A 79 9.70 12.00 16.47
N THR A 80 9.16 12.90 15.67
CA THR A 80 8.77 14.26 16.08
C THR A 80 7.40 14.64 15.53
N ALA A 81 6.81 15.74 16.00
CA ALA A 81 5.53 16.23 15.50
C ALA A 81 5.67 16.78 14.07
N PRO A 82 4.65 16.65 13.20
CA PRO A 82 4.72 17.14 11.82
C PRO A 82 4.85 18.65 11.68
N ARG A 83 4.46 19.43 12.70
CA ARG A 83 4.57 20.90 12.74
C ARG A 83 4.04 21.57 11.46
N LYS A 84 4.92 22.21 10.68
CA LYS A 84 4.58 22.96 9.46
C LYS A 84 4.72 22.13 8.18
N THR A 85 4.97 20.82 8.30
CA THR A 85 5.09 19.92 7.15
C THR A 85 3.80 19.94 6.34
N LEU A 86 3.92 20.22 5.05
CA LEU A 86 2.80 20.24 4.12
C LEU A 86 2.37 18.83 3.76
N LEU A 87 1.08 18.64 3.49
CA LEU A 87 0.58 17.39 2.94
C LEU A 87 1.22 17.08 1.57
N SER A 88 1.47 18.11 0.77
CA SER A 88 2.19 18.00 -0.51
C SER A 88 3.61 17.46 -0.35
N GLU A 89 4.31 17.80 0.73
CA GLU A 89 5.64 17.25 1.05
C GLU A 89 5.56 15.77 1.41
N ALA A 90 4.58 15.36 2.22
CA ALA A 90 4.38 13.95 2.57
C ALA A 90 4.09 13.08 1.34
N VAL A 91 3.21 13.55 0.45
CA VAL A 91 2.85 12.85 -0.78
C VAL A 91 4.02 12.81 -1.78
N ALA A 92 4.77 13.92 -1.92
CA ALA A 92 5.96 13.94 -2.77
C ALA A 92 7.06 13.03 -2.23
N ALA A 93 7.31 13.02 -0.92
CA ALA A 93 8.28 12.11 -0.30
C ALA A 93 7.96 10.64 -0.61
N SER A 94 6.67 10.29 -0.53
CA SER A 94 6.19 8.92 -0.74
C SER A 94 6.13 8.48 -2.19
N SER A 95 6.14 9.42 -3.15
CA SER A 95 6.02 9.14 -4.60
C SER A 95 7.23 9.56 -5.44
N GLY A 96 8.29 10.07 -4.80
CA GLY A 96 9.49 10.63 -5.43
C GLY A 96 10.38 9.59 -6.10
N PHE A 97 9.99 9.15 -7.31
CA PHE A 97 10.66 8.07 -8.05
C PHE A 97 12.19 8.30 -8.15
N PRO A 98 13.02 7.28 -7.83
CA PRO A 98 14.47 7.41 -7.88
C PRO A 98 14.95 7.85 -9.27
N LEU A 99 15.99 8.70 -9.32
CA LEU A 99 16.64 9.30 -10.52
C LEU A 99 16.02 10.59 -11.07
N VAL A 100 14.71 10.80 -11.03
CA VAL A 100 14.09 12.00 -11.63
C VAL A 100 13.58 12.97 -10.60
N LEU A 101 13.09 12.51 -9.44
CA LEU A 101 12.37 13.33 -8.44
C LEU A 101 12.97 13.21 -7.03
N SER A 102 14.22 12.75 -6.92
CA SER A 102 14.91 12.48 -5.65
C SER A 102 16.20 13.32 -5.52
N PRO A 103 16.61 13.71 -4.31
CA PRO A 103 15.87 13.56 -3.04
C PRO A 103 14.89 14.71 -2.78
N LEU A 104 13.82 14.42 -2.04
CA LEU A 104 13.08 15.46 -1.33
C LEU A 104 13.84 15.79 -0.04
N GLN A 105 14.10 17.07 0.20
CA GLN A 105 14.67 17.54 1.46
C GLN A 105 13.55 18.12 2.32
N LEU A 106 13.36 17.57 3.51
CA LEU A 106 12.48 18.12 4.54
C LEU A 106 13.31 18.93 5.54
N ASP A 107 12.88 20.17 5.81
CA ASP A 107 13.53 21.07 6.76
C ASP A 107 12.78 21.07 8.10
N LEU A 108 13.45 20.56 9.12
CA LEU A 108 12.98 20.46 10.50
C LEU A 108 13.93 21.21 11.44
N SER A 109 14.60 22.25 10.94
CA SER A 109 15.51 23.10 11.72
C SER A 109 14.83 23.86 12.86
N ASP A 110 13.49 23.92 12.87
CA ASP A 110 12.68 24.48 13.96
C ASP A 110 12.45 23.51 15.13
N THR A 111 12.99 22.28 15.06
CA THR A 111 12.95 21.28 16.14
C THR A 111 14.23 21.29 16.98
N ASP A 112 14.10 21.14 18.31
CA ASP A 112 15.25 20.80 19.16
C ASP A 112 15.53 19.30 19.06
N VAL A 113 16.74 18.97 18.64
CA VAL A 113 17.17 17.61 18.28
C VAL A 113 17.16 16.62 19.45
N ARG A 114 16.98 17.08 20.70
CA ARG A 114 16.90 16.23 21.89
C ARG A 114 15.52 16.22 22.52
N SER A 115 14.91 17.39 22.72
CA SER A 115 13.63 17.47 23.45
C SER A 115 12.43 17.13 22.60
N ASP A 116 12.49 17.38 21.29
CA ASP A 116 11.33 17.24 20.40
C ASP A 116 11.29 15.89 19.69
N TRP A 117 12.27 15.01 19.95
CA TRP A 117 12.46 13.74 19.27
C TRP A 117 12.36 12.56 20.23
N HIS A 118 11.37 11.70 20.01
CA HIS A 118 10.97 10.62 20.91
C HIS A 118 11.28 9.25 20.29
N ASN A 119 11.96 8.40 21.06
CA ASN A 119 12.31 7.04 20.63
C ASN A 119 11.11 6.08 20.64
N CYS A 120 9.99 6.49 21.25
CA CYS A 120 8.75 5.75 21.38
C CYS A 120 8.93 4.35 21.99
N SER A 121 9.95 4.16 22.82
CA SER A 121 10.25 2.85 23.43
C SER A 121 9.34 2.53 24.62
N ASP A 122 8.76 3.54 25.27
CA ASP A 122 7.75 3.38 26.33
C ASP A 122 6.36 3.39 25.70
N PHE A 123 5.50 2.45 26.08
CA PHE A 123 4.11 2.35 25.61
C PHE A 123 3.25 3.55 26.03
N HIS A 124 3.68 4.32 27.03
CA HIS A 124 3.06 5.59 27.41
C HIS A 124 3.53 6.77 26.56
N ASP A 125 4.73 6.66 25.95
CA ASP A 125 5.19 7.55 24.89
C ASP A 125 4.65 7.03 23.55
N ASN A 126 3.44 7.48 23.19
CA ASN A 126 3.16 8.18 21.93
C ASN A 126 1.73 7.91 21.41
N PRO A 127 0.94 8.94 21.08
CA PRO A 127 -0.28 8.71 20.32
C PRO A 127 -0.06 8.21 18.87
N TYR A 128 1.14 8.32 18.25
CA TYR A 128 1.37 7.98 16.83
C TYR A 128 2.82 7.68 16.38
N GLY A 129 3.67 7.05 17.18
CA GLY A 129 5.02 6.59 16.79
C GLY A 129 5.09 5.07 16.76
N ILE A 130 6.07 4.50 16.07
CA ILE A 130 6.23 3.04 16.01
C ILE A 130 7.63 2.67 16.51
N ALA A 131 7.66 1.86 17.57
CA ALA A 131 8.88 1.24 18.08
C ALA A 131 9.21 -0.02 17.27
N TYR A 132 10.21 0.06 16.40
CA TYR A 132 10.70 -1.13 15.68
C TYR A 132 11.75 -1.86 16.50
N SER A 133 11.32 -2.75 17.39
CA SER A 133 12.24 -3.56 18.22
C SER A 133 12.97 -4.65 17.44
N ASN A 134 12.50 -4.97 16.22
CA ASN A 134 12.94 -6.14 15.45
C ASN A 134 13.82 -5.78 14.24
N GLU A 135 14.09 -4.48 14.02
CA GLU A 135 15.00 -4.05 12.97
C GLU A 135 16.44 -3.94 13.49
N PRO A 136 17.47 -4.23 12.66
CA PRO A 136 18.85 -4.01 13.05
C PRO A 136 19.08 -2.56 13.46
N GLY A 137 19.49 -2.34 14.71
CA GLY A 137 19.80 -1.02 15.23
C GLY A 137 20.95 -0.38 14.45
N ARG A 138 20.80 0.90 14.11
CA ARG A 138 21.91 1.76 13.69
C ARG A 138 22.08 2.84 14.75
N VAL A 139 23.33 3.12 15.10
CA VAL A 139 23.66 4.09 16.14
C VAL A 139 23.92 5.44 15.48
N LEU A 140 23.16 6.45 15.87
CA LEU A 140 23.45 7.85 15.53
C LEU A 140 24.54 8.39 16.47
N PRO A 141 25.26 9.45 16.07
CA PRO A 141 26.12 10.17 17.00
C PRO A 141 25.29 10.75 18.16
N ASP A 142 25.83 10.75 19.37
CA ASP A 142 25.13 11.22 20.59
C ASP A 142 25.30 12.73 20.85
N ASP A 143 26.23 13.37 20.14
CA ASP A 143 26.45 14.80 20.23
C ASP A 143 25.36 15.59 19.49
N ARG A 144 25.15 16.85 19.88
CA ARG A 144 24.06 17.67 19.32
C ARG A 144 24.21 17.89 17.82
N ASP A 145 25.44 18.12 17.34
CA ASP A 145 25.69 18.44 15.93
C ASP A 145 25.49 17.21 15.05
N GLY A 146 25.95 16.05 15.53
CA GLY A 146 25.70 14.77 14.90
C GLY A 146 24.21 14.46 14.82
N LEU A 147 23.44 14.61 15.91
CA LEU A 147 21.98 14.46 15.87
C LEU A 147 21.31 15.43 14.91
N ALA A 148 21.73 16.70 14.91
CA ALA A 148 21.19 17.73 14.01
C ALA A 148 21.39 17.37 12.54
N ALA A 149 22.52 16.74 12.18
CA ALA A 149 22.79 16.30 10.83
C ALA A 149 21.77 15.27 10.30
N PHE A 150 21.14 14.48 11.18
CA PHE A 150 20.13 13.48 10.80
C PHE A 150 18.68 13.90 11.09
N ARG A 151 18.46 14.88 11.98
CA ARG A 151 17.12 15.28 12.45
C ARG A 151 16.60 16.57 11.83
N GLN A 152 17.46 17.55 11.54
CA GLN A 152 17.00 18.86 11.07
C GLN A 152 16.93 18.99 9.54
N ARG A 153 17.72 18.21 8.80
CA ARG A 153 17.68 18.17 7.33
C ARG A 153 17.57 16.72 6.90
N VAL A 154 16.35 16.28 6.64
CA VAL A 154 16.04 14.89 6.31
C VAL A 154 15.94 14.75 4.80
N TYR A 155 16.67 13.78 4.23
CA TYR A 155 16.64 13.49 2.80
C TYR A 155 15.84 12.23 2.53
N LEU A 156 14.71 12.38 1.83
CA LEU A 156 13.74 11.33 1.57
C LEU A 156 13.72 10.95 0.08
N VAL A 157 13.51 9.67 -0.18
CA VAL A 157 13.21 9.10 -1.49
C VAL A 157 11.97 8.22 -1.40
N ASP A 158 11.34 7.93 -2.54
CA ASP A 158 10.19 7.02 -2.65
C ASP A 158 10.39 5.73 -1.82
N ARG A 159 9.31 5.32 -1.18
CA ARG A 159 9.17 4.04 -0.48
C ARG A 159 9.49 2.83 -1.36
N ARG A 160 9.49 2.95 -2.69
CA ARG A 160 9.97 1.93 -3.64
C ARG A 160 11.34 1.36 -3.36
N VAL A 161 12.19 2.08 -2.63
CA VAL A 161 13.51 1.58 -2.23
C VAL A 161 13.43 0.53 -1.12
N ARG A 162 12.39 0.58 -0.25
CA ARG A 162 12.34 -0.24 0.98
C ARG A 162 11.02 -0.98 1.21
N ASP A 163 9.87 -0.31 1.06
CA ASP A 163 8.54 -0.87 1.31
C ASP A 163 7.45 -0.20 0.45
N ASN A 164 7.39 -0.58 -0.82
CA ASN A 164 6.44 -0.03 -1.81
C ASN A 164 5.00 -0.53 -1.62
N LEU A 165 4.72 -1.41 -0.66
CA LEU A 165 3.36 -1.82 -0.34
C LEU A 165 2.92 -1.37 1.06
N GLY A 166 3.84 -0.78 1.84
CA GLY A 166 3.58 -0.34 3.20
C GLY A 166 3.29 -1.49 4.16
N ILE A 167 3.63 -2.71 3.77
CA ILE A 167 3.33 -3.94 4.50
C ILE A 167 4.03 -3.93 5.86
N GLY A 168 5.31 -3.54 5.90
CA GLY A 168 6.09 -3.56 7.13
C GLY A 168 5.56 -2.55 8.16
N THR A 169 5.04 -1.41 7.70
CA THR A 169 4.37 -0.44 8.58
C THR A 169 3.11 -1.04 9.20
N ILE A 170 2.24 -1.65 8.39
CA ILE A 170 0.95 -2.19 8.87
C ILE A 170 1.17 -3.39 9.79
N GLU A 171 2.06 -4.32 9.45
CA GLU A 171 2.41 -5.46 10.29
C GLU A 171 2.90 -5.01 11.68
N GLU A 172 3.72 -3.96 11.73
CA GLU A 172 4.25 -3.46 13.00
C GLU A 172 3.19 -2.73 13.84
N ILE A 173 2.32 -1.93 13.21
CA ILE A 173 1.17 -1.33 13.90
C ILE A 173 0.28 -2.42 14.49
N ASN A 174 -0.02 -3.47 13.72
CA ASN A 174 -0.86 -4.58 14.17
C ASN A 174 -0.18 -5.37 15.31
N ARG A 175 1.14 -5.58 15.24
CA ARG A 175 1.94 -6.20 16.30
C ARG A 175 1.84 -5.41 17.62
N LEU A 176 2.03 -4.10 17.56
CA LEU A 176 1.96 -3.23 18.75
C LEU A 176 0.56 -3.19 19.35
N ARG A 177 -0.48 -3.09 18.51
CA ARG A 177 -1.88 -3.18 18.97
C ARG A 177 -2.14 -4.47 19.75
N ARG A 178 -1.65 -5.61 19.27
CA ARG A 178 -1.76 -6.90 19.97
C ARG A 178 -1.05 -6.91 21.31
N LEU A 179 0.19 -6.43 21.36
CA LEU A 179 0.95 -6.35 22.62
C LEU A 179 0.25 -5.48 23.66
N ASN A 180 -0.47 -4.46 23.21
CA ASN A 180 -1.23 -3.54 24.08
C ASN A 180 -2.64 -4.03 24.41
N GLY A 181 -2.95 -5.32 24.20
CA GLY A 181 -4.23 -5.91 24.59
C GLY A 181 -5.41 -5.54 23.68
N VAL A 182 -5.18 -4.92 22.52
CA VAL A 182 -6.22 -4.73 21.50
C VAL A 182 -6.42 -6.07 20.77
N ALA A 183 -7.20 -6.96 21.35
CA ALA A 183 -7.45 -8.32 20.87
C ALA A 183 -8.56 -8.36 19.81
N HIS A 184 -8.35 -7.69 18.68
CA HIS A 184 -9.25 -7.78 17.53
C HIS A 184 -8.56 -8.48 16.37
N ALA A 185 -9.29 -9.34 15.68
CA ALA A 185 -8.85 -9.87 14.39
C ALA A 185 -8.60 -8.69 13.44
N THR A 186 -7.42 -8.65 12.82
CA THR A 186 -7.11 -7.63 11.81
C THR A 186 -7.22 -8.21 10.42
N ALA A 187 -7.73 -7.41 9.48
CA ALA A 187 -7.71 -7.72 8.06
C ALA A 187 -6.85 -6.69 7.34
N THR A 188 -5.82 -7.16 6.65
CA THR A 188 -4.91 -6.35 5.84
C THR A 188 -5.29 -6.49 4.37
N LEU A 189 -5.74 -5.39 3.78
CA LEU A 189 -6.10 -5.31 2.36
C LEU A 189 -4.94 -4.66 1.59
N ILE A 190 -4.41 -5.34 0.58
CA ILE A 190 -3.22 -4.94 -0.15
C ILE A 190 -3.57 -4.75 -1.64
N SER A 191 -3.58 -3.49 -2.06
CA SER A 191 -3.74 -3.09 -3.46
C SER A 191 -2.39 -2.84 -4.10
N ASP A 192 -2.00 -3.70 -5.03
CA ASP A 192 -0.72 -3.60 -5.71
C ASP A 192 -0.88 -3.09 -7.16
N GLY A 193 -0.75 -1.77 -7.30
CA GLY A 193 -0.65 -1.08 -8.59
C GLY A 193 0.77 -1.08 -9.18
N GLY A 194 1.72 -1.78 -8.57
CA GLY A 194 3.13 -1.77 -8.95
C GLY A 194 3.38 -2.41 -10.31
N ALA A 195 4.27 -1.78 -11.09
CA ALA A 195 4.84 -2.42 -12.26
C ALA A 195 5.77 -3.57 -11.80
N THR A 196 5.60 -4.75 -12.37
CA THR A 196 6.57 -5.84 -12.26
C THR A 196 7.76 -5.58 -13.15
N THR A 197 8.93 -6.01 -12.70
CA THR A 197 10.12 -6.03 -13.54
C THR A 197 9.84 -6.89 -14.77
N ALA A 198 9.93 -6.28 -15.96
CA ALA A 198 9.69 -6.98 -17.21
C ALA A 198 10.71 -8.10 -17.41
N LEU A 199 10.26 -9.23 -17.95
CA LEU A 199 11.15 -10.27 -18.45
C LEU A 199 11.99 -9.69 -19.59
N ASP A 200 13.31 -9.88 -19.52
CA ASP A 200 14.25 -9.38 -20.51
C ASP A 200 15.09 -10.54 -21.03
N ALA A 201 14.83 -10.94 -22.28
CA ALA A 201 15.50 -12.07 -22.92
C ALA A 201 16.94 -11.74 -23.36
N GLY A 202 17.31 -10.45 -23.40
CA GLY A 202 18.61 -9.99 -23.88
C GLY A 202 19.03 -8.74 -23.12
N PRO A 203 19.30 -8.84 -21.81
CA PRO A 203 19.67 -7.69 -21.01
C PRO A 203 20.91 -7.02 -21.60
N ALA A 204 20.87 -5.69 -21.69
CA ALA A 204 21.96 -4.91 -22.24
C ALA A 204 23.28 -5.24 -21.54
N GLY A 205 24.38 -5.33 -22.31
CA GLY A 205 25.72 -5.65 -21.77
C GLY A 205 26.49 -4.45 -21.26
N ASN A 206 26.03 -3.21 -21.50
CA ASN A 206 26.75 -2.01 -21.09
C ASN A 206 26.49 -1.66 -19.62
N TRP A 207 27.50 -1.10 -18.96
CA TRP A 207 27.47 -0.78 -17.53
C TRP A 207 26.26 0.05 -17.10
N LEU A 208 25.91 1.11 -17.86
CA LEU A 208 24.84 2.02 -17.47
C LEU A 208 23.47 1.33 -17.51
N SER A 209 23.16 0.64 -18.60
CA SER A 209 21.89 -0.10 -18.72
C SER A 209 21.81 -1.25 -17.72
N GLN A 210 22.91 -1.95 -17.45
CA GLN A 210 22.95 -2.96 -16.39
C GLN A 210 22.73 -2.38 -15.02
N SER A 211 23.33 -1.22 -14.70
CA SER A 211 23.11 -0.52 -13.44
C SER A 211 21.64 -0.17 -13.24
N LEU A 212 20.98 0.38 -14.27
CA LEU A 212 19.56 0.69 -14.21
C LEU A 212 18.68 -0.57 -14.06
N ARG A 213 19.05 -1.66 -14.75
CA ARG A 213 18.34 -2.95 -14.62
C ARG A 213 18.47 -3.51 -13.20
N VAL A 214 19.66 -3.46 -12.61
CA VAL A 214 19.91 -3.90 -11.24
C VAL A 214 19.13 -3.04 -10.25
N LEU A 215 19.11 -1.71 -10.40
CA LEU A 215 18.33 -0.82 -9.55
C LEU A 215 16.82 -1.13 -9.61
N HIS A 216 16.28 -1.39 -10.80
CA HIS A 216 14.88 -1.81 -10.94
C HIS A 216 14.60 -3.16 -10.26
N LEU A 217 15.47 -4.15 -10.44
CA LEU A 217 15.33 -5.46 -9.77
C LEU A 217 15.39 -5.33 -8.25
N MET A 218 16.35 -4.54 -7.73
CA MET A 218 16.50 -4.29 -6.30
C MET A 218 15.30 -3.56 -5.69
N SER A 219 14.59 -2.74 -6.47
CA SER A 219 13.37 -2.05 -6.01
C SER A 219 12.14 -2.95 -6.03
N ASP A 220 12.06 -3.90 -6.96
CA ASP A 220 10.87 -4.75 -7.17
C ASP A 220 10.91 -6.06 -6.36
N GLN A 221 12.06 -6.72 -6.29
CA GLN A 221 12.19 -8.03 -5.64
C GLN A 221 11.87 -8.06 -4.13
N PRO A 222 12.21 -7.03 -3.32
CA PRO A 222 11.83 -7.01 -1.92
C PRO A 222 10.30 -7.09 -1.72
N ASP A 223 9.52 -6.43 -2.59
CA ASP A 223 8.05 -6.53 -2.55
C ASP A 223 7.59 -7.94 -2.89
N GLU A 224 8.16 -8.57 -3.92
CA GLU A 224 7.77 -9.93 -4.32
C GLU A 224 7.98 -10.94 -3.18
N ILE A 225 9.09 -10.82 -2.45
CA ILE A 225 9.37 -11.65 -1.28
C ILE A 225 8.36 -11.38 -0.17
N ARG A 226 8.03 -10.11 0.12
CA ARG A 226 7.03 -9.75 1.15
C ARG A 226 5.63 -10.27 0.81
N VAL A 227 5.19 -10.07 -0.43
CA VAL A 227 3.92 -10.61 -0.94
C VAL A 227 3.91 -12.14 -0.83
N ALA A 228 4.98 -12.82 -1.25
CA ALA A 228 5.08 -14.27 -1.12
C ALA A 228 5.00 -14.73 0.34
N ASN A 229 5.62 -14.02 1.27
CA ASN A 229 5.58 -14.33 2.70
C ASN A 229 4.19 -14.13 3.30
N ILE A 230 3.48 -13.05 2.95
CA ILE A 230 2.10 -12.82 3.40
C ILE A 230 1.16 -13.89 2.88
N ILE A 231 1.26 -14.22 1.59
CA ILE A 231 0.42 -15.25 0.98
C ILE A 231 0.72 -16.61 1.60
N ARG A 232 1.99 -16.90 1.86
CA ARG A 232 2.40 -18.09 2.61
C ARG A 232 1.82 -18.09 4.02
N ALA A 233 1.90 -16.99 4.76
CA ALA A 233 1.34 -16.87 6.11
C ALA A 233 -0.18 -17.10 6.11
N GLY A 234 -0.91 -16.49 5.18
CA GLY A 234 -2.35 -16.70 4.98
C GLY A 234 -2.71 -18.15 4.65
N SER A 235 -1.93 -18.81 3.79
CA SER A 235 -2.17 -20.22 3.43
C SER A 235 -1.85 -21.19 4.58
N LEU A 236 -0.78 -20.95 5.35
CA LEU A 236 -0.43 -21.75 6.53
C LEU A 236 -1.51 -21.64 7.61
N ARG A 237 -2.14 -20.47 7.78
CA ARG A 237 -3.28 -20.28 8.68
C ARG A 237 -4.44 -21.20 8.33
N LEU A 238 -4.87 -21.23 7.07
CA LEU A 238 -5.98 -22.11 6.66
C LEU A 238 -5.61 -23.59 6.84
N ARG A 239 -4.35 -23.97 6.63
CA ARG A 239 -3.83 -25.32 6.90
C ARG A 239 -3.89 -25.71 8.38
N ALA A 240 -3.61 -24.78 9.29
CA ALA A 240 -3.73 -25.02 10.73
C ALA A 240 -5.18 -25.40 11.13
N PHE A 241 -6.18 -24.95 10.38
CA PHE A 241 -7.58 -25.33 10.55
C PHE A 241 -8.04 -26.42 9.57
N SER A 242 -7.18 -27.41 9.32
CA SER A 242 -7.50 -28.65 8.60
C SER A 242 -7.92 -28.48 7.13
N TRP A 243 -7.56 -27.37 6.48
CA TRP A 243 -7.78 -27.18 5.05
C TRP A 243 -6.49 -27.34 4.25
N GLN A 244 -6.48 -28.18 3.21
CA GLN A 244 -5.35 -28.38 2.30
C GLN A 244 -5.83 -28.26 0.85
N VAL A 245 -5.05 -27.58 0.01
CA VAL A 245 -5.26 -27.63 -1.46
C VAL A 245 -4.79 -29.00 -1.93
N SER A 246 -5.71 -29.83 -2.40
CA SER A 246 -5.39 -31.15 -2.99
C SER A 246 -5.31 -31.14 -4.52
N ALA A 247 -5.62 -30.01 -5.18
CA ALA A 247 -5.61 -29.91 -6.64
C ALA A 247 -4.22 -29.52 -7.19
N PRO A 248 -3.80 -30.07 -8.35
CA PRO A 248 -2.62 -29.59 -9.07
C PRO A 248 -2.80 -28.12 -9.49
N ALA A 249 -1.68 -27.38 -9.56
CA ALA A 249 -1.62 -25.93 -9.69
C ALA A 249 -2.37 -25.34 -10.91
N ASP A 250 -2.71 -26.17 -11.91
CA ASP A 250 -3.22 -25.75 -13.21
C ASP A 250 -4.71 -26.09 -13.44
N SER A 251 -5.38 -26.77 -12.51
CA SER A 251 -6.80 -27.18 -12.68
C SER A 251 -7.69 -26.54 -11.61
N CYS A 252 -8.23 -25.39 -11.98
CA CYS A 252 -9.13 -24.60 -11.18
C CYS A 252 -10.58 -24.91 -11.55
N THR A 253 -11.25 -25.84 -10.86
CA THR A 253 -12.69 -26.09 -11.06
C THR A 253 -13.50 -25.18 -10.15
N THR A 254 -14.27 -24.26 -10.75
CA THR A 254 -15.03 -23.17 -10.10
C THR A 254 -16.32 -23.60 -9.38
N ALA A 255 -16.44 -24.85 -8.95
CA ALA A 255 -17.66 -25.34 -8.34
C ALA A 255 -17.42 -25.61 -6.84
N ASP A 256 -18.03 -24.76 -6.03
CA ASP A 256 -18.19 -24.84 -4.57
C ASP A 256 -16.95 -24.58 -3.71
N ILE A 257 -17.03 -23.53 -2.88
CA ILE A 257 -16.18 -23.37 -1.70
C ILE A 257 -16.45 -24.59 -0.81
N PRO A 258 -15.47 -25.49 -0.57
CA PRO A 258 -15.74 -26.69 0.22
C PRO A 258 -16.20 -26.30 1.62
N ALA A 259 -17.19 -27.01 2.19
CA ALA A 259 -17.68 -26.76 3.56
C ALA A 259 -16.55 -26.80 4.62
N THR A 260 -15.47 -27.53 4.32
CA THR A 260 -14.23 -27.57 5.12
C THR A 260 -13.46 -26.25 5.10
N LEU A 261 -13.44 -25.53 3.98
CA LEU A 261 -12.84 -24.20 3.85
C LEU A 261 -13.65 -23.16 4.62
N GLU A 262 -14.98 -23.17 4.53
CA GLU A 262 -15.82 -22.30 5.35
C GLU A 262 -15.63 -22.54 6.85
N SER A 263 -15.51 -23.81 7.24
CA SER A 263 -15.27 -24.19 8.64
C SER A 263 -13.87 -23.77 9.12
N ALA A 264 -12.87 -23.84 8.24
CA ALA A 264 -11.53 -23.31 8.51
C ALA A 264 -11.53 -21.78 8.66
N ARG A 265 -12.21 -21.06 7.77
CA ARG A 265 -12.40 -19.59 7.85
C ARG A 265 -13.11 -19.16 9.13
N ARG A 266 -14.17 -19.87 9.55
CA ARG A 266 -14.86 -19.59 10.82
C ARG A 266 -13.93 -19.72 12.03
N ARG A 267 -13.13 -20.78 12.08
CA ARG A 267 -12.17 -21.00 13.19
C ARG A 267 -11.03 -19.99 13.15
N ALA A 268 -10.55 -19.65 11.95
CA ALA A 268 -9.60 -18.58 11.73
C ALA A 268 -10.13 -17.24 12.24
N GLY A 269 -11.34 -16.81 11.87
CA GLY A 269 -11.91 -15.52 12.29
C GLY A 269 -12.14 -15.39 13.81
N ALA A 270 -12.31 -16.52 14.51
CA ALA A 270 -12.43 -16.53 15.97
C ALA A 270 -11.07 -16.34 16.70
N ASP A 271 -9.95 -16.48 15.99
CA ASP A 271 -8.61 -16.29 16.55
C ASP A 271 -8.16 -14.83 16.45
N SER A 272 -8.33 -14.09 17.53
CA SER A 272 -7.90 -12.69 17.69
C SER A 272 -6.38 -12.47 17.56
N ALA A 273 -5.57 -13.53 17.63
CA ALA A 273 -4.12 -13.41 17.50
C ALA A 273 -3.63 -13.40 16.05
N SER A 274 -4.52 -13.57 15.07
CA SER A 274 -4.14 -13.90 13.69
C SER A 274 -4.59 -12.86 12.65
N ASP A 275 -3.66 -12.43 11.79
CA ASP A 275 -3.90 -11.47 10.71
C ASP A 275 -4.47 -12.14 9.46
N ALA A 276 -5.56 -11.58 8.92
CA ALA A 276 -6.16 -11.99 7.64
C ALA A 276 -5.61 -11.09 6.52
N TYR A 277 -5.39 -11.66 5.34
CA TYR A 277 -4.77 -10.93 4.22
C TYR A 277 -5.57 -11.09 2.93
N ALA A 278 -5.82 -9.98 2.25
CA ALA A 278 -6.40 -9.92 0.92
C ALA A 278 -5.42 -9.16 0.02
N TYR A 279 -4.96 -9.78 -1.06
CA TYR A 279 -3.99 -9.21 -1.99
C TYR A 279 -4.52 -9.26 -3.43
N TRP A 280 -4.52 -8.12 -4.11
CA TRP A 280 -4.80 -8.04 -5.55
C TRP A 280 -3.76 -7.16 -6.24
N SER A 281 -3.47 -7.49 -7.51
CA SER A 281 -2.47 -6.77 -8.29
C SER A 281 -2.87 -6.66 -9.75
N VAL A 282 -2.41 -5.58 -10.41
CA VAL A 282 -2.59 -5.36 -11.86
C VAL A 282 -1.73 -6.32 -12.67
N ARG A 283 -0.57 -6.71 -12.14
CA ARG A 283 0.44 -7.53 -12.87
C ARG A 283 0.81 -8.82 -12.16
N ARG A 284 0.87 -8.82 -10.82
CA ARG A 284 1.37 -9.94 -10.02
C ARG A 284 0.23 -10.86 -9.63
N ARG A 285 -0.03 -11.89 -10.44
CA ARG A 285 -0.89 -13.00 -10.01
C ARG A 285 -0.07 -13.96 -9.15
N PRO A 286 -0.39 -14.17 -7.86
CA PRO A 286 0.40 -15.07 -7.04
C PRO A 286 0.26 -16.51 -7.53
N LYS A 287 1.39 -17.21 -7.67
CA LYS A 287 1.44 -18.62 -8.09
C LYS A 287 0.79 -19.58 -7.08
N TYR A 288 0.66 -19.15 -5.83
CA TYR A 288 0.10 -19.93 -4.73
C TYR A 288 -1.08 -19.21 -4.09
N LEU A 289 -2.19 -19.13 -4.81
CA LEU A 289 -3.44 -18.91 -4.10
C LEU A 289 -4.04 -20.29 -3.83
N GLY A 290 -3.81 -20.74 -2.60
CA GLY A 290 -4.80 -21.51 -1.88
C GLY A 290 -6.09 -20.73 -1.56
N PHE A 291 -6.38 -19.70 -2.34
CA PHE A 291 -7.57 -18.88 -2.28
C PHE A 291 -8.18 -19.01 -3.67
N GLU A 292 -9.45 -19.36 -3.72
CA GLU A 292 -10.11 -19.94 -4.88
C GLU A 292 -9.67 -19.34 -6.21
N CYS A 293 -9.30 -20.22 -7.11
CA CYS A 293 -9.43 -20.10 -8.55
C CYS A 293 -10.52 -19.12 -8.98
N PRO A 294 -10.20 -17.85 -9.34
CA PRO A 294 -11.15 -17.06 -10.08
C PRO A 294 -11.41 -17.82 -11.37
N ALA A 295 -12.68 -17.99 -11.75
CA ALA A 295 -13.00 -18.49 -13.07
C ALA A 295 -12.17 -17.71 -14.10
N GLU A 296 -11.39 -18.40 -14.94
CA GLU A 296 -10.66 -17.77 -16.02
C GLU A 296 -11.67 -17.18 -17.00
N ALA A 297 -12.13 -15.99 -16.70
CA ALA A 297 -12.73 -15.12 -17.66
C ALA A 297 -11.65 -14.81 -18.71
N ARG A 298 -11.71 -15.45 -19.87
CA ARG A 298 -10.85 -15.11 -21.03
C ARG A 298 -10.80 -13.61 -21.33
N TRP A 299 -11.85 -12.86 -21.00
CA TRP A 299 -11.89 -11.40 -21.13
C TRP A 299 -10.99 -10.67 -20.11
N MET A 300 -10.75 -11.27 -18.95
CA MET A 300 -9.87 -10.74 -17.90
C MET A 300 -8.38 -10.96 -18.20
N THR A 301 -8.00 -11.67 -19.28
CA THR A 301 -6.57 -11.81 -19.64
C THR A 301 -6.06 -10.69 -20.54
N ASP A 302 -6.82 -10.28 -21.55
CA ASP A 302 -6.31 -9.31 -22.54
C ASP A 302 -6.47 -7.86 -22.08
N GLU A 303 -7.62 -7.48 -21.51
CA GLU A 303 -7.81 -6.14 -20.95
C GLU A 303 -6.88 -5.91 -19.75
N VAL A 304 -6.73 -6.89 -18.86
CA VAL A 304 -5.78 -6.77 -17.74
C VAL A 304 -4.35 -6.68 -18.26
N ARG A 305 -3.96 -7.48 -19.26
CA ARG A 305 -2.62 -7.36 -19.87
C ARG A 305 -2.41 -5.96 -20.43
N ALA A 306 -3.39 -5.40 -21.15
CA ALA A 306 -3.33 -4.06 -21.73
C ALA A 306 -3.24 -2.96 -20.66
N LEU A 307 -4.17 -2.93 -19.69
CA LEU A 307 -4.18 -1.95 -18.60
C LEU A 307 -2.93 -2.06 -17.74
N SER A 308 -2.46 -3.28 -17.50
CA SER A 308 -1.25 -3.52 -16.74
C SER A 308 -0.04 -2.91 -17.42
N ALA A 309 0.05 -2.93 -18.76
CA ALA A 309 1.19 -2.44 -19.52
C ALA A 309 1.37 -0.91 -19.42
N ILE A 310 0.34 -0.18 -18.98
CA ILE A 310 0.36 1.28 -18.88
C ILE A 310 1.38 1.71 -17.83
N PRO A 311 2.41 2.49 -18.19
CA PRO A 311 3.39 2.98 -17.22
C PRO A 311 2.77 4.07 -16.34
N THR A 312 3.24 4.17 -15.10
CA THR A 312 3.00 5.35 -14.28
C THR A 312 3.56 6.58 -15.00
N GLN A 313 2.72 7.59 -15.23
CA GLN A 313 3.09 8.78 -15.98
C GLN A 313 2.57 10.05 -15.30
N PHE A 314 3.34 11.13 -15.39
CA PHE A 314 2.95 12.47 -14.91
C PHE A 314 2.28 13.32 -16.01
N ARG A 315 1.55 12.67 -16.92
CA ARG A 315 0.81 13.33 -18.00
C ARG A 315 -0.68 13.01 -17.86
N ALA A 316 -1.51 14.01 -18.15
CA ALA A 316 -2.95 13.83 -18.26
C ALA A 316 -3.27 12.62 -19.15
N MET A 317 -4.15 11.77 -18.63
CA MET A 317 -4.60 10.55 -19.27
C MET A 317 -6.00 10.79 -19.85
N PRO A 318 -6.37 10.17 -20.98
CA PRO A 318 -7.75 10.23 -21.47
C PRO A 318 -8.73 9.74 -20.40
N ASP A 319 -9.85 10.43 -20.22
CA ASP A 319 -10.86 10.10 -19.21
C ASP A 319 -11.37 8.66 -19.34
N SER A 320 -11.48 8.16 -20.58
CA SER A 320 -11.85 6.77 -20.87
C SER A 320 -10.85 5.76 -20.30
N LEU A 321 -9.55 6.03 -20.43
CA LEU A 321 -8.50 5.17 -19.91
C LEU A 321 -8.41 5.23 -18.38
N GLN A 322 -8.62 6.43 -17.80
CA GLN A 322 -8.71 6.62 -16.36
C GLN A 322 -9.89 5.82 -15.77
N ALA A 323 -11.08 5.92 -16.36
CA ALA A 323 -12.27 5.19 -15.94
C ALA A 323 -12.04 3.67 -15.99
N ARG A 324 -11.42 3.16 -17.06
CA ARG A 324 -11.07 1.73 -17.19
C ARG A 324 -10.11 1.27 -16.10
N LEU A 325 -9.05 2.03 -15.81
CA LEU A 325 -8.11 1.71 -14.73
C LEU A 325 -8.78 1.69 -13.36
N ILE A 326 -9.67 2.64 -13.09
CA ILE A 326 -10.39 2.70 -11.81
C ILE A 326 -11.38 1.53 -11.69
N ASN A 327 -12.20 1.27 -12.71
CA ASN A 327 -13.14 0.14 -12.72
C ASN A 327 -12.41 -1.20 -12.55
N TRP A 328 -11.24 -1.38 -13.18
CA TRP A 328 -10.40 -2.57 -12.99
C TRP A 328 -9.99 -2.76 -11.53
N GLY A 329 -9.57 -1.69 -10.84
CA GLY A 329 -9.20 -1.75 -9.43
C GLY A 329 -10.35 -2.21 -8.54
N TYR A 330 -11.57 -1.75 -8.81
CA TYR A 330 -12.78 -2.18 -8.11
C TYR A 330 -13.11 -3.65 -8.37
N ILE A 331 -13.00 -4.12 -9.62
CA ILE A 331 -13.22 -5.52 -9.98
C ILE A 331 -12.19 -6.43 -9.27
N ALA A 332 -10.91 -6.06 -9.32
CA ALA A 332 -9.84 -6.81 -8.68
C ALA A 332 -10.06 -6.93 -7.16
N ALA A 333 -10.43 -5.82 -6.51
CA ALA A 333 -10.77 -5.81 -5.10
C ALA A 333 -12.01 -6.66 -4.80
N HIS A 334 -13.07 -6.56 -5.62
CA HIS A 334 -14.31 -7.31 -5.46
C HIS A 334 -14.10 -8.83 -5.47
N HIS A 335 -13.16 -9.33 -6.27
CA HIS A 335 -12.82 -10.76 -6.29
C HIS A 335 -12.03 -11.23 -5.08
N VAL A 336 -11.26 -10.36 -4.43
CA VAL A 336 -10.33 -10.76 -3.36
C VAL A 336 -10.87 -10.48 -1.96
N ILE A 337 -11.66 -9.43 -1.78
CA ILE A 337 -12.27 -9.05 -0.50
C ILE A 337 -13.07 -10.21 0.16
N PRO A 338 -13.84 -11.05 -0.58
CA PRO A 338 -14.56 -12.18 0.02
C PRO A 338 -13.65 -13.18 0.75
N TYR A 339 -12.34 -13.24 0.44
CA TYR A 339 -11.41 -14.16 1.10
C TYR A 339 -11.05 -13.77 2.53
N VAL A 340 -11.37 -12.55 2.95
CA VAL A 340 -11.16 -12.08 4.34
C VAL A 340 -12.48 -11.73 5.02
N ASP A 341 -13.61 -12.19 4.46
CA ASP A 341 -14.94 -11.89 4.97
C ASP A 341 -15.17 -12.37 6.41
N TYR A 342 -14.52 -13.47 6.80
CA TYR A 342 -14.53 -14.02 8.16
C TYR A 342 -13.88 -13.09 9.19
N ALA A 343 -13.11 -12.09 8.76
CA ALA A 343 -12.54 -11.07 9.63
C ALA A 343 -13.44 -9.84 9.79
N TRP A 344 -14.58 -9.76 9.08
CA TRP A 344 -15.53 -8.65 9.24
C TRP A 344 -16.54 -8.90 10.37
N PRO A 345 -16.78 -7.92 11.26
CA PRO A 345 -17.80 -8.04 12.30
C PRO A 345 -19.25 -8.12 11.75
N ASP A 346 -19.56 -7.34 10.70
CA ASP A 346 -20.89 -7.29 10.09
C ASP A 346 -20.94 -8.07 8.77
N ARG A 347 -21.56 -9.25 8.82
CA ARG A 347 -21.76 -10.12 7.63
C ARG A 347 -22.78 -9.56 6.64
N GLY A 348 -23.59 -8.58 7.03
CA GLY A 348 -24.51 -7.85 6.14
C GLY A 348 -23.78 -6.89 5.20
N ILE A 349 -22.53 -6.48 5.52
CA ILE A 349 -21.70 -5.69 4.59
C ILE A 349 -21.38 -6.51 3.34
N ARG A 350 -21.03 -7.80 3.49
CA ARG A 350 -20.83 -8.73 2.37
C ARG A 350 -22.04 -8.74 1.44
N LYS A 351 -23.23 -8.98 1.99
CA LYS A 351 -24.48 -9.02 1.20
C LYS A 351 -24.80 -7.68 0.50
N ARG A 352 -24.43 -6.53 1.09
CA ARG A 352 -24.71 -5.21 0.51
C ARG A 352 -23.69 -4.78 -0.56
N TRP A 353 -22.41 -5.08 -0.36
CA TRP A 353 -21.31 -4.57 -1.20
C TRP A 353 -20.78 -5.60 -2.21
N LEU A 354 -20.89 -6.89 -1.91
CA LEU A 354 -20.39 -7.96 -2.78
C LEU A 354 -21.50 -8.57 -3.65
N ASP A 355 -22.78 -8.45 -3.28
CA ASP A 355 -23.88 -8.95 -4.13
C ASP A 355 -24.28 -7.93 -5.21
N SER A 356 -23.95 -6.65 -5.02
CA SER A 356 -24.15 -5.59 -6.02
C SER A 356 -22.80 -5.02 -6.44
N CYS A 357 -22.33 -5.42 -7.61
CA CYS A 357 -21.10 -4.85 -8.14
C CYS A 357 -21.40 -3.51 -8.80
N VAL A 358 -21.24 -2.45 -8.02
CA VAL A 358 -21.41 -1.08 -8.47
C VAL A 358 -20.04 -0.55 -8.87
N LEU A 359 -19.81 -0.40 -10.18
CA LEU A 359 -18.61 0.26 -10.69
C LEU A 359 -18.79 1.78 -10.60
N PRO A 360 -17.74 2.54 -10.21
CA PRO A 360 -17.83 3.99 -10.02
C PRO A 360 -18.06 4.76 -11.33
N PHE A 361 -17.65 4.21 -12.48
CA PHE A 361 -17.87 4.83 -13.79
C PHE A 361 -18.80 3.96 -14.63
N GLU A 362 -19.92 4.56 -15.04
CA GLU A 362 -20.81 4.05 -16.09
C GLU A 362 -20.05 3.94 -17.43
N PRO A 363 -20.50 3.10 -18.37
CA PRO A 363 -19.87 2.99 -19.69
C PRO A 363 -19.96 4.33 -20.42
N ALA A 364 -18.85 5.07 -20.44
CA ALA A 364 -18.70 6.22 -21.31
C ALA A 364 -18.48 5.73 -22.76
N ILE A 365 -19.59 5.69 -23.51
CA ILE A 365 -19.72 6.05 -24.94
C ILE A 365 -18.57 5.57 -25.84
N THR A 366 -18.83 4.47 -26.56
CA THR A 366 -18.25 4.12 -27.87
C THR A 366 -16.88 4.75 -28.17
N ASP A 367 -15.80 4.07 -27.79
CA ASP A 367 -14.50 4.31 -28.42
C ASP A 367 -14.66 3.98 -29.92
N PRO A 368 -14.27 4.85 -30.87
CA PRO A 368 -14.46 4.61 -32.32
C PRO A 368 -13.61 3.44 -32.83
N VAL A 369 -12.64 3.00 -32.04
CA VAL A 369 -11.81 1.83 -32.29
C VAL A 369 -12.49 0.70 -31.53
N GLY A 370 -13.12 -0.23 -32.25
CA GLY A 370 -13.88 -1.36 -31.69
C GLY A 370 -13.06 -2.36 -30.89
N ASP A 371 -12.46 -1.90 -29.80
CA ASP A 371 -11.48 -2.63 -29.00
C ASP A 371 -11.99 -2.94 -27.60
N THR A 372 -12.05 -4.25 -27.34
CA THR A 372 -12.23 -4.94 -26.05
C THR A 372 -13.55 -4.69 -25.32
N PRO A 373 -14.34 -5.75 -25.03
CA PRO A 373 -15.41 -5.71 -24.03
C PRO A 373 -14.89 -5.05 -22.77
N SER A 374 -15.33 -3.83 -22.48
CA SER A 374 -14.90 -3.11 -21.28
C SER A 374 -15.32 -3.88 -20.03
N ALA A 375 -14.71 -3.55 -18.89
CA ALA A 375 -15.13 -3.91 -17.53
C ALA A 375 -16.66 -3.91 -17.26
N HIS A 376 -17.48 -3.28 -18.12
CA HIS A 376 -18.93 -3.32 -18.10
C HIS A 376 -19.56 -4.65 -18.58
N ASP A 377 -19.01 -5.31 -19.63
CA ASP A 377 -19.53 -6.59 -20.11
C ASP A 377 -19.26 -7.73 -19.13
N ALA A 378 -18.30 -7.50 -18.23
CA ALA A 378 -18.21 -8.15 -16.96
C ALA A 378 -19.34 -7.67 -16.04
N ARG A 379 -20.57 -8.14 -16.28
CA ARG A 379 -21.54 -8.28 -15.19
C ARG A 379 -20.79 -8.99 -14.09
N CYS A 380 -20.37 -8.28 -13.03
CA CYS A 380 -19.47 -8.85 -12.03
C CYS A 380 -20.06 -10.17 -11.60
N LEU A 381 -19.32 -11.23 -11.93
CA LEU A 381 -19.81 -12.53 -12.36
C LEU A 381 -21.28 -12.77 -12.00
N LYS A 382 -22.14 -12.75 -13.03
CA LYS A 382 -23.45 -13.39 -13.08
C LYS A 382 -23.57 -14.43 -11.97
N MET A 383 -24.31 -14.07 -10.92
CA MET A 383 -24.92 -14.93 -9.91
C MET A 383 -24.10 -16.17 -9.51
N MET A 384 -23.84 -16.30 -8.22
CA MET A 384 -24.02 -17.60 -7.56
C MET A 384 -25.49 -18.08 -7.71
N SER A 385 -26.01 -18.23 -8.93
CA SER A 385 -27.19 -19.04 -9.24
C SER A 385 -26.61 -20.45 -9.40
N VAL A 386 -26.75 -21.37 -8.46
CA VAL A 386 -28.05 -21.85 -7.92
C VAL A 386 -29.11 -21.78 -9.01
N ASP A 387 -28.95 -22.65 -9.99
CA ASP A 387 -30.02 -23.53 -10.45
C ASP A 387 -29.53 -24.98 -10.34
#